data_AF-A0A840CSE0-F1
#
_entry.id   AF-A0A840CSE0-F1
#
_cell.length_a   1.000
_cell.length_b   1.000
_cell.length_c   1.000
_cell.angle_alpha   90.00
_cell.angle_beta   90.00
_cell.angle_gamma   90.00
#
_symmetry.space_group_name_H-M   'P 1'
#
loop_
_entity.id
_entity.type
_entity.pdbx_description
1 polymer ?
#
loop_
_entity_poly.entity_id
_entity_poly.type
_entity_poly.pdbx_seq_one_letter_code
_entity_poly.pdbx_strand_id
1 'polypeptide(L)'
;MKKLIYTSCLLLLTICGYAQKETDNWFFRQKTELTWNTSPDFWAKGMFGAGDKTLASLPAFVSGSSINTLERCFSPSDAESNLLFYSDGMTIWNKDDSIMKKGGSMNGNNSSAQSDIILPSFAASAFDISIEGESEFCMNTPQAYTVTITQSGTGDKAAYTMWDFGDGSSLEKDTNISSGTHTRTHTYTKSGTFVIRVRSYNTNDVQISEKDHKVLINPCVLPVNPNVHFYNQY
;
A
#
# COMPACT_ATOMS: atom_id res chain seq x y z
N MET A 1 5.85 -17.12 51.39
CA MET A 1 5.90 -15.65 51.15
C MET A 1 6.11 -15.29 49.68
N LYS A 2 7.16 -15.79 48.98
CA LYS A 2 7.40 -15.47 47.55
C LYS A 2 6.23 -15.82 46.61
N LYS A 3 5.60 -16.98 46.79
CA LYS A 3 4.44 -17.42 45.98
C LYS A 3 3.22 -16.49 46.12
N LEU A 4 2.98 -15.94 47.33
CA LEU A 4 1.89 -14.99 47.58
C LEU A 4 2.12 -13.65 46.86
N ILE A 5 3.38 -13.20 46.79
CA ILE A 5 3.77 -11.97 46.09
C ILE A 5 3.54 -12.11 44.58
N TYR A 6 3.94 -13.24 43.98
CA TYR A 6 3.72 -13.48 42.54
C TYR A 6 2.23 -13.55 42.18
N THR A 7 1.40 -14.23 42.99
CA THR A 7 -0.05 -14.24 42.78
C THR A 7 -0.67 -12.86 42.97
N SER A 8 -0.21 -12.07 43.94
CA SER A 8 -0.69 -10.71 44.14
C SER A 8 -0.30 -9.78 42.98
N CYS A 9 0.93 -9.87 42.47
CA CYS A 9 1.37 -9.12 41.28
C CYS A 9 0.58 -9.51 40.02
N LEU A 10 0.26 -10.80 39.85
CA LEU A 10 -0.54 -11.27 38.72
C LEU A 10 -2.00 -10.77 38.80
N LEU A 11 -2.57 -10.70 40.01
CA LEU A 11 -3.93 -10.17 40.24
C LEU A 11 -4.02 -8.64 40.09
N LEU A 12 -2.94 -7.91 40.38
CA LEU A 12 -2.84 -6.47 40.16
C LEU A 12 -2.69 -6.11 38.66
N LEU A 13 -2.12 -7.01 37.85
CA LEU A 13 -1.98 -6.81 36.40
C LEU A 13 -3.33 -6.82 35.66
N THR A 14 -4.35 -7.51 36.20
CA THR A 14 -5.68 -7.61 35.58
C THR A 14 -6.59 -6.41 35.83
N ILE A 15 -6.21 -5.47 36.70
CA ILE A 15 -7.05 -4.32 37.10
C ILE A 15 -6.87 -3.11 36.16
N CYS A 16 -5.96 -3.19 35.18
CA CYS A 16 -5.68 -2.12 34.23
C CYS A 16 -6.18 -2.42 32.79
N GLY A 17 -7.04 -3.42 32.62
CA GLY A 17 -7.68 -3.70 31.34
C GLY A 17 -8.76 -2.68 31.03
N TYR A 18 -8.40 -1.54 30.45
CA TYR A 18 -9.38 -0.68 29.79
C TYR A 18 -9.88 -1.38 28.52
N ALA A 19 -11.19 -1.39 28.30
CA ALA A 19 -11.72 -1.60 26.96
C ALA A 19 -11.15 -0.48 26.09
N GLN A 20 -10.46 -0.85 25.02
CA GLN A 20 -9.69 0.08 24.21
C GLN A 20 -10.70 0.89 23.36
N LYS A 21 -10.59 2.22 23.38
CA LYS A 21 -11.52 3.19 22.77
C LYS A 21 -11.54 3.17 21.23
N GLU A 22 -10.68 2.34 20.64
CA GLU A 22 -10.49 2.12 19.21
C GLU A 22 -11.77 1.65 18.50
N THR A 23 -12.77 1.17 19.25
CA THR A 23 -14.09 0.74 18.75
C THR A 23 -15.25 1.61 19.22
N ASP A 24 -15.02 2.84 19.67
CA ASP A 24 -16.08 3.71 20.20
C ASP A 24 -16.91 4.40 19.11
N ASN A 25 -16.49 4.38 17.84
CA ASN A 25 -17.23 4.95 16.73
C ASN A 25 -17.73 3.82 15.83
N TRP A 26 -19.04 3.70 15.66
CA TRP A 26 -19.68 2.64 14.88
C TRP A 26 -20.39 3.25 13.69
N PHE A 27 -19.89 2.98 12.50
CA PHE A 27 -20.48 3.42 11.24
C PHE A 27 -21.00 2.18 10.50
N PHE A 28 -22.29 2.15 10.17
CA PHE A 28 -22.88 0.95 9.56
C PHE A 28 -24.11 1.22 8.69
N ARG A 29 -24.36 0.25 7.79
CA ARG A 29 -25.54 0.13 6.92
C ARG A 29 -25.83 1.36 6.07
N GLN A 30 -26.92 2.07 6.33
CA GLN A 30 -27.41 3.18 5.52
C GLN A 30 -27.23 4.47 6.32
N LYS A 31 -26.03 5.06 6.23
CA LYS A 31 -25.67 6.33 6.87
C LYS A 31 -26.00 6.39 8.37
N THR A 32 -25.78 5.27 9.06
CA THR A 32 -26.04 5.18 10.51
C THR A 32 -24.73 5.24 11.27
N GLU A 33 -24.70 6.08 12.30
CA GLU A 33 -23.53 6.31 13.15
C GLU A 33 -23.93 6.32 14.62
N LEU A 34 -23.12 5.67 15.44
CA LEU A 34 -23.19 5.74 16.89
C LEU A 34 -21.80 6.02 17.43
N THR A 35 -21.71 6.87 18.45
CA THR A 35 -20.46 7.12 19.16
C THR A 35 -20.62 6.95 20.67
N TRP A 36 -19.64 6.30 21.29
CA TRP A 36 -19.51 6.17 22.75
C TRP A 36 -18.60 7.25 23.34
N ASN A 37 -18.09 8.17 22.51
CA ASN A 37 -17.35 9.35 22.95
C ASN A 37 -18.13 10.25 23.91
N THR A 38 -19.44 10.31 23.69
CA THR A 38 -20.37 10.99 24.58
C THR A 38 -21.46 10.02 24.97
N SER A 39 -21.93 10.12 26.22
CA SER A 39 -22.94 9.21 26.77
C SER A 39 -24.13 10.01 27.29
N PRO A 40 -24.92 10.66 26.40
CA PRO A 40 -26.09 11.42 26.81
C PRO A 40 -27.18 10.52 27.42
N ASP A 41 -28.00 11.14 28.27
CA ASP A 41 -29.24 10.55 28.75
C ASP A 41 -30.37 10.88 27.78
N PHE A 42 -31.25 9.92 27.51
CA PHE A 42 -32.40 10.08 26.62
C PHE A 42 -33.70 9.88 27.38
N TRP A 43 -34.60 10.86 27.31
CA TRP A 43 -35.95 10.70 27.84
C TRP A 43 -36.84 9.98 26.81
N ALA A 44 -37.39 8.83 27.20
CA ALA A 44 -38.29 8.05 26.37
C ALA A 44 -39.70 7.99 26.95
N LYS A 45 -40.69 8.24 26.10
CA LYS A 45 -42.10 8.04 26.42
C LYS A 45 -42.45 6.55 26.36
N GLY A 46 -43.08 6.03 27.40
CA GLY A 46 -43.50 4.64 27.47
C GLY A 46 -44.61 4.31 26.45
N MET A 47 -44.55 3.12 25.87
CA MET A 47 -45.57 2.55 24.99
C MET A 47 -46.23 1.33 25.66
N PHE A 48 -47.45 0.96 25.24
CA PHE A 48 -48.18 -0.24 25.72
C PHE A 48 -48.38 -0.30 27.25
N GLY A 49 -48.61 0.84 27.90
CA GLY A 49 -48.81 0.93 29.34
C GLY A 49 -47.52 0.96 30.16
N ALA A 50 -46.35 0.97 29.53
CA ALA A 50 -45.10 1.29 30.21
C ALA A 50 -45.07 2.76 30.62
N GLY A 51 -44.46 3.05 31.78
CA GLY A 51 -44.21 4.43 32.23
C GLY A 51 -43.04 5.08 31.48
N ASP A 52 -43.05 6.40 31.46
CA ASP A 52 -41.95 7.20 30.89
C ASP A 52 -40.67 7.00 31.71
N LYS A 53 -39.52 6.97 31.04
CA LYS A 53 -38.24 6.69 31.69
C LYS A 53 -37.08 7.41 31.00
N THR A 54 -36.15 7.91 31.81
CA THR A 54 -34.84 8.35 31.32
C THR A 54 -33.92 7.14 31.19
N LEU A 55 -33.41 6.93 29.98
CA LEU A 55 -32.38 5.96 29.66
C LEU A 55 -31.03 6.66 29.79
N ALA A 56 -30.23 6.27 30.77
CA ALA A 56 -28.95 6.92 31.04
C ALA A 56 -27.82 6.34 30.19
N SER A 57 -26.84 7.19 29.87
CA SER A 57 -25.56 6.79 29.25
C SER A 57 -25.70 6.02 27.92
N LEU A 58 -26.60 6.48 27.04
CA LEU A 58 -26.73 5.92 25.70
C LEU A 58 -25.62 6.43 24.78
N PRO A 59 -25.22 5.68 23.73
CA PRO A 59 -24.35 6.24 22.70
C PRO A 59 -25.04 7.41 21.99
N ALA A 60 -24.26 8.41 21.63
CA ALA A 60 -24.76 9.55 20.89
C ALA A 60 -24.86 9.23 19.39
N PHE A 61 -25.83 9.87 18.72
CA PHE A 61 -25.93 9.86 17.28
C PHE A 61 -25.00 10.92 16.69
N VAL A 62 -24.32 10.55 15.61
CA VAL A 62 -23.50 11.47 14.79
C VAL A 62 -24.06 11.45 13.37
N SER A 63 -23.79 12.50 12.60
CA SER A 63 -24.19 12.58 11.20
C SER A 63 -23.00 12.93 10.34
N GLY A 64 -22.78 12.18 9.26
CA GLY A 64 -21.73 12.48 8.28
C GLY A 64 -21.23 11.29 7.46
N SER A 65 -21.82 10.11 7.62
CA SER A 65 -21.40 8.87 6.99
C SER A 65 -21.92 8.76 5.58
N SER A 66 -20.99 8.44 4.68
CA SER A 66 -21.26 8.08 3.29
C SER A 66 -21.55 6.58 3.11
N ILE A 67 -21.52 5.77 4.18
CA ILE A 67 -21.75 4.32 4.08
C ILE A 67 -23.16 4.04 3.53
N ASN A 68 -23.21 3.21 2.48
CA ASN A 68 -24.45 2.66 1.96
C ASN A 68 -24.24 1.21 1.51
N THR A 69 -24.29 0.28 2.47
CA THR A 69 -24.09 -1.14 2.22
C THR A 69 -25.06 -2.01 3.02
N LEU A 70 -25.32 -3.23 2.57
CA LEU A 70 -26.16 -4.19 3.32
C LEU A 70 -25.35 -4.84 4.45
N GLU A 71 -24.07 -5.09 4.19
CA GLU A 71 -23.09 -5.77 5.07
C GLU A 71 -21.69 -5.18 4.83
N ARG A 72 -20.69 -5.56 5.66
CA ARG A 72 -19.29 -5.07 5.60
C ARG A 72 -19.15 -3.56 5.84
N CYS A 73 -18.95 -3.19 7.09
CA CYS A 73 -18.53 -1.85 7.44
C CYS A 73 -17.52 -1.90 8.57
N PHE A 74 -16.61 -0.94 8.61
CA PHE A 74 -15.68 -0.76 9.71
C PHE A 74 -15.41 0.72 9.92
N SER A 75 -15.03 1.09 11.13
CA SER A 75 -14.76 2.48 11.54
C SER A 75 -13.77 2.54 12.70
N PRO A 76 -12.50 2.12 12.48
CA PRO A 76 -11.48 2.14 13.53
C PRO A 76 -11.24 3.56 14.06
N SER A 77 -11.01 3.64 15.36
CA SER A 77 -10.63 4.86 16.07
C SER A 77 -9.23 4.71 16.68
N ASP A 78 -8.60 5.81 17.10
CA ASP A 78 -7.37 5.77 17.90
C ASP A 78 -7.65 5.47 19.38
N ALA A 79 -6.59 5.40 20.19
CA ALA A 79 -6.67 5.12 21.63
C ALA A 79 -7.41 6.22 22.41
N GLU A 80 -7.53 7.42 21.83
CA GLU A 80 -8.28 8.56 22.35
C GLU A 80 -9.74 8.60 21.85
N SER A 81 -10.18 7.62 21.05
CA SER A 81 -11.53 7.53 20.46
C SER A 81 -11.80 8.44 19.27
N ASN A 82 -10.78 9.04 18.66
CA ASN A 82 -10.96 9.79 17.42
C ASN A 82 -11.07 8.83 16.24
N LEU A 83 -12.07 9.03 15.40
CA LEU A 83 -12.22 8.27 14.16
C LEU A 83 -10.98 8.44 13.27
N LEU A 84 -10.43 7.33 12.78
CA LEU A 84 -9.30 7.35 11.85
C LEU A 84 -9.81 7.39 10.40
N PHE A 85 -10.63 6.42 10.04
CA PHE A 85 -11.24 6.26 8.73
C PHE A 85 -12.39 5.25 8.85
N TYR A 86 -13.20 5.12 7.80
CA TYR A 86 -14.29 4.16 7.76
C TYR A 86 -14.53 3.67 6.33
N SER A 87 -15.29 2.58 6.19
CA SER A 87 -15.56 1.97 4.88
C SER A 87 -16.86 1.20 4.86
N ASP A 88 -17.41 1.05 3.64
CA ASP A 88 -18.54 0.19 3.30
C ASP A 88 -18.10 -1.10 2.58
N GLY A 89 -16.80 -1.41 2.59
CA GLY A 89 -16.20 -2.56 1.92
C GLY A 89 -15.92 -2.36 0.42
N MET A 90 -16.29 -1.21 -0.15
CA MET A 90 -15.98 -0.84 -1.55
C MET A 90 -15.21 0.48 -1.63
N THR A 91 -15.53 1.41 -0.74
CA THR A 91 -14.94 2.73 -0.63
C THR A 91 -14.40 2.96 0.77
N ILE A 92 -13.21 3.52 0.89
CA ILE A 92 -12.63 3.98 2.17
C ILE A 92 -12.66 5.50 2.22
N TRP A 93 -13.26 6.05 3.27
CA TRP A 93 -13.30 7.48 3.58
C TRP A 93 -12.44 7.77 4.81
N ASN A 94 -11.80 8.94 4.81
CA ASN A 94 -11.14 9.45 6.01
C ASN A 94 -12.18 9.97 7.02
N LYS A 95 -11.70 10.38 8.20
CA LYS A 95 -12.54 10.98 9.26
C LYS A 95 -13.33 12.23 8.84
N ASP A 96 -12.94 12.88 7.75
CA ASP A 96 -13.54 14.11 7.22
C ASP A 96 -14.45 13.82 6.00
N ASP A 97 -14.95 12.58 5.88
CA ASP A 97 -15.87 12.11 4.82
C ASP A 97 -15.31 12.22 3.38
N SER A 98 -13.99 12.27 3.22
CA SER A 98 -13.33 12.32 1.91
C SER A 98 -12.75 10.96 1.54
N ILE A 99 -12.92 10.54 0.29
CA ILE A 99 -12.38 9.26 -0.21
C ILE A 99 -10.84 9.27 -0.10
N MET A 100 -10.29 8.25 0.56
CA MET A 100 -8.84 8.08 0.71
C MET A 100 -8.17 7.72 -0.62
N LYS A 101 -6.88 8.04 -0.77
CA LYS A 101 -6.10 7.67 -1.97
C LYS A 101 -6.16 6.15 -2.19
N LYS A 102 -6.52 5.72 -3.41
CA LYS A 102 -6.79 4.31 -3.78
C LYS A 102 -7.95 3.65 -3.01
N GLY A 103 -8.71 4.42 -2.22
CA GLY A 103 -9.80 3.91 -1.40
C GLY A 103 -11.11 3.69 -2.13
N GLY A 104 -11.36 4.31 -3.29
CA GLY A 104 -12.65 4.23 -4.01
C GLY A 104 -12.76 3.15 -5.10
N SER A 105 -11.85 2.18 -5.14
CA SER A 105 -11.86 1.12 -6.16
C SER A 105 -11.50 -0.23 -5.57
N MET A 106 -12.05 -0.53 -4.38
CA MET A 106 -11.87 -1.85 -3.79
C MET A 106 -12.77 -2.86 -4.51
N ASN A 107 -12.27 -4.07 -4.71
CA ASN A 107 -12.99 -5.14 -5.43
C ASN A 107 -14.10 -5.81 -4.59
N GLY A 108 -14.64 -5.11 -3.59
CA GLY A 108 -15.72 -5.59 -2.73
C GLY A 108 -17.10 -5.51 -3.38
N ASN A 109 -18.12 -6.00 -2.66
CA ASN A 109 -19.53 -5.90 -3.05
C ASN A 109 -20.39 -5.67 -1.79
N ASN A 110 -21.47 -4.90 -1.94
CA ASN A 110 -22.37 -4.48 -0.85
C ASN A 110 -23.10 -5.61 -0.10
N SER A 111 -23.04 -6.85 -0.60
CA SER A 111 -23.76 -8.02 -0.07
C SER A 111 -22.85 -9.20 0.31
N SER A 112 -21.53 -8.98 0.37
CA SER A 112 -20.58 -10.07 0.64
C SER A 112 -20.32 -10.25 2.14
N ALA A 113 -20.43 -11.47 2.68
CA ALA A 113 -20.35 -11.70 4.14
C ALA A 113 -18.94 -11.73 4.76
N GLN A 114 -17.87 -11.98 3.99
CA GLN A 114 -16.49 -11.83 4.50
C GLN A 114 -16.19 -10.34 4.72
N SER A 115 -15.18 -9.91 5.47
CA SER A 115 -14.82 -8.48 5.59
C SER A 115 -13.44 -8.19 5.00
N ASP A 116 -13.12 -6.91 4.86
CA ASP A 116 -11.76 -6.48 4.58
C ASP A 116 -10.92 -6.57 5.86
N ILE A 117 -9.63 -6.86 5.71
CA ILE A 117 -8.68 -6.92 6.83
C ILE A 117 -7.80 -5.69 6.76
N ILE A 118 -7.86 -4.88 7.81
CA ILE A 118 -7.00 -3.72 7.96
C ILE A 118 -5.72 -4.18 8.65
N LEU A 119 -4.59 -3.96 7.98
CA LEU A 119 -3.29 -4.19 8.58
C LEU A 119 -2.69 -2.83 8.99
N PRO A 120 -2.12 -2.72 10.21
CA PRO A 120 -1.28 -1.59 10.55
C PRO A 120 -0.19 -1.39 9.49
N SER A 121 0.22 -0.14 9.27
CA SER A 121 1.25 0.18 8.28
C SER A 121 2.57 -0.56 8.51
N PHE A 122 2.87 -0.94 9.76
CA PHE A 122 4.05 -1.74 10.10
C PHE A 122 3.89 -3.23 9.78
N ALA A 123 2.65 -3.76 9.80
CA ALA A 123 2.35 -5.15 9.48
C ALA A 123 2.18 -5.36 7.96
N ALA A 124 1.87 -4.29 7.23
CA ALA A 124 1.93 -4.26 5.78
C ALA A 124 3.39 -4.10 5.34
N SER A 125 4.07 -5.22 5.06
CA SER A 125 5.36 -5.17 4.36
C SER A 125 5.12 -4.73 2.91
N ALA A 126 5.56 -3.53 2.55
CA ALA A 126 5.54 -3.09 1.16
C ALA A 126 6.96 -3.16 0.60
N PHE A 127 7.21 -4.20 -0.20
CA PHE A 127 8.36 -4.26 -1.10
C PHE A 127 7.82 -4.14 -2.53
N ASP A 128 8.18 -3.07 -3.23
CA ASP A 128 7.87 -2.90 -4.64
C ASP A 128 9.09 -2.34 -5.37
N ILE A 129 9.23 -2.74 -6.63
CA ILE A 129 10.31 -2.33 -7.52
C ILE A 129 9.73 -2.03 -8.90
N SER A 130 10.15 -0.91 -9.48
CA SER A 130 9.88 -0.55 -10.87
C SER A 130 11.18 -0.25 -11.61
N ILE A 131 11.15 -0.43 -12.93
CA ILE A 131 12.25 -0.09 -13.83
C ILE A 131 11.70 0.78 -14.96
N GLU A 132 12.38 1.88 -15.23
CA GLU A 132 12.04 2.86 -16.26
C GLU A 132 13.30 3.22 -17.06
N GLY A 133 13.10 3.61 -18.32
CA GLY A 133 14.16 3.97 -19.25
C GLY A 133 13.63 4.07 -20.67
N GLU A 134 14.49 4.48 -21.60
CA GLU A 134 14.15 4.53 -23.02
C GLU A 134 13.92 3.13 -23.58
N SER A 135 12.80 2.95 -24.29
CA SER A 135 12.39 1.66 -24.85
C SER A 135 12.81 1.46 -26.30
N GLU A 136 13.24 2.51 -27.00
CA GLU A 136 13.69 2.42 -28.39
C GLU A 136 14.81 3.42 -28.69
N PHE A 137 15.97 2.94 -29.16
CA PHE A 137 17.13 3.79 -29.42
C PHE A 137 18.18 3.10 -30.31
N CYS A 138 19.25 3.81 -30.61
CA CYS A 138 20.34 3.37 -31.47
C CYS A 138 21.39 2.54 -30.73
N MET A 139 21.90 1.47 -31.37
CA MET A 139 23.06 0.73 -30.88
C MET A 139 24.27 1.66 -30.68
N ASN A 140 25.19 1.26 -29.80
CA ASN A 140 26.37 2.03 -29.39
C ASN A 140 26.06 3.41 -28.75
N THR A 141 24.83 3.64 -28.34
CA THR A 141 24.44 4.82 -27.55
C THR A 141 24.24 4.40 -26.09
N PRO A 142 24.99 4.96 -25.13
CA PRO A 142 24.77 4.69 -23.71
C PRO A 142 23.37 5.10 -23.29
N GLN A 143 22.63 4.19 -22.65
CA GLN A 143 21.30 4.47 -22.11
C GLN A 143 21.28 4.24 -20.61
N ALA A 144 20.59 5.13 -19.90
CA ALA A 144 20.39 5.05 -18.46
C ALA A 144 19.02 4.43 -18.15
N TYR A 145 19.02 3.46 -17.24
CA TYR A 145 17.85 2.79 -16.70
C TYR A 145 17.75 3.08 -15.22
N THR A 146 16.55 3.44 -14.79
CA THR A 146 16.27 3.88 -13.44
C THR A 146 15.39 2.85 -12.77
N VAL A 147 15.89 2.30 -11.66
CA VAL A 147 15.13 1.41 -10.78
C VAL A 147 14.68 2.18 -9.55
N THR A 148 13.38 2.17 -9.29
CA THR A 148 12.80 2.72 -8.06
C THR A 148 12.44 1.59 -7.13
N ILE A 149 12.98 1.61 -5.92
CA ILE A 149 12.78 0.60 -4.89
C ILE A 149 12.01 1.23 -3.73
N THR A 150 10.83 0.71 -3.44
CA THR A 150 10.03 1.08 -2.27
C THR A 150 10.09 -0.05 -1.26
N GLN A 151 10.67 0.23 -0.09
CA GLN A 151 10.77 -0.76 0.98
C GLN A 151 10.33 -0.15 2.31
N SER A 152 9.29 -0.69 2.92
CA SER A 152 8.81 -0.26 4.25
C SER A 152 8.39 -1.44 5.12
N GLY A 153 8.28 -1.19 6.43
CA GLY A 153 7.94 -2.22 7.41
C GLY A 153 9.10 -3.15 7.77
N THR A 154 8.75 -4.30 8.34
CA THR A 154 9.69 -5.29 8.91
C THR A 154 9.84 -6.55 8.06
N GLY A 155 9.18 -6.65 6.90
CA GLY A 155 9.30 -7.80 6.01
C GLY A 155 10.60 -7.84 5.22
N ASP A 156 10.66 -8.74 4.23
CA ASP A 156 11.85 -8.94 3.39
C ASP A 156 12.25 -7.67 2.65
N LYS A 157 13.53 -7.31 2.76
CA LYS A 157 14.15 -6.15 2.13
C LYS A 157 15.19 -6.58 1.12
N ALA A 158 15.27 -5.87 -0.01
CA ALA A 158 16.33 -6.05 -0.98
C ALA A 158 17.66 -5.58 -0.39
N ALA A 159 18.62 -6.49 -0.35
CA ALA A 159 20.02 -6.23 -0.04
C ALA A 159 20.85 -5.92 -1.30
N TYR A 160 20.48 -6.50 -2.45
CA TYR A 160 21.09 -6.19 -3.74
C TYR A 160 20.12 -6.43 -4.91
N THR A 161 20.46 -5.87 -6.07
CA THR A 161 19.83 -6.22 -7.35
C THR A 161 20.81 -6.91 -8.28
N MET A 162 20.29 -7.77 -9.15
CA MET A 162 21.03 -8.44 -10.22
C MET A 162 20.41 -8.03 -11.55
N TRP A 163 21.22 -7.40 -12.39
CA TRP A 163 20.82 -6.90 -13.70
C TRP A 163 21.27 -7.85 -14.80
N ASP A 164 20.35 -8.11 -15.71
CA ASP A 164 20.54 -8.92 -16.91
C ASP A 164 19.99 -8.13 -18.09
N PHE A 165 20.85 -7.62 -18.96
CA PHE A 165 20.42 -6.80 -20.10
C PHE A 165 19.90 -7.64 -21.28
N GLY A 166 19.97 -8.98 -21.20
CA GLY A 166 19.41 -9.88 -22.21
C GLY A 166 20.18 -9.95 -23.53
N ASP A 167 21.30 -9.24 -23.68
CA ASP A 167 22.16 -9.23 -24.87
C ASP A 167 23.37 -10.19 -24.79
N GLY A 168 23.48 -10.92 -23.68
CA GLY A 168 24.59 -11.82 -23.38
C GLY A 168 25.77 -11.16 -22.66
N SER A 169 25.65 -9.89 -22.25
CA SER A 169 26.58 -9.26 -21.31
C SER A 169 26.59 -9.97 -19.95
N SER A 170 27.64 -9.75 -19.17
CA SER A 170 27.76 -10.30 -17.81
C SER A 170 26.68 -9.73 -16.88
N LEU A 171 26.13 -10.56 -16.00
CA LEU A 171 25.22 -10.09 -14.96
C LEU A 171 25.90 -9.07 -14.04
N GLU A 172 25.20 -7.98 -13.74
CA GLU A 172 25.72 -6.93 -12.86
C GLU A 172 25.04 -6.96 -11.50
N LYS A 173 25.83 -7.12 -10.43
CA LYS A 173 25.34 -7.09 -9.05
C LYS A 173 25.47 -5.68 -8.48
N ASP A 174 24.36 -5.09 -8.02
CA ASP A 174 24.34 -3.81 -7.32
C ASP A 174 24.00 -3.98 -5.85
N THR A 175 24.98 -3.75 -4.98
CA THR A 175 24.82 -3.79 -3.51
C THR A 175 24.57 -2.40 -2.90
N ASN A 176 24.71 -1.33 -3.67
CA ASN A 176 24.54 0.05 -3.18
C ASN A 176 23.09 0.50 -3.32
N ILE A 177 22.16 -0.36 -2.91
CA ILE A 177 20.72 -0.10 -3.03
C ILE A 177 20.12 0.29 -1.68
N SER A 178 19.15 1.17 -1.74
CA SER A 178 18.35 1.64 -0.60
C SER A 178 16.94 1.97 -1.08
N SER A 179 16.01 2.27 -0.16
CA SER A 179 14.72 2.82 -0.58
C SER A 179 14.94 4.13 -1.33
N GLY A 180 14.41 4.24 -2.54
CA GLY A 180 14.66 5.37 -3.45
C GLY A 180 15.00 4.91 -4.87
N THR A 181 15.68 5.78 -5.59
CA THR A 181 15.93 5.64 -7.02
C THR A 181 17.41 5.38 -7.28
N HIS A 182 17.71 4.39 -8.12
CA HIS A 182 19.06 3.95 -8.50
C HIS A 182 19.16 3.86 -10.01
N THR A 183 20.25 4.36 -10.58
CA THR A 183 20.43 4.42 -12.04
C THR A 183 21.60 3.56 -12.49
N ARG A 184 21.42 2.85 -13.60
CA ARG A 184 22.43 2.05 -14.29
C ARG A 184 22.52 2.44 -15.75
N THR A 185 23.73 2.49 -16.29
CA THR A 185 23.97 2.79 -17.70
C THR A 185 24.47 1.56 -18.42
N HIS A 186 23.86 1.22 -19.56
CA HIS A 186 24.29 0.12 -20.42
C HIS A 186 24.39 0.56 -21.88
N THR A 187 25.24 -0.10 -22.65
CA THR A 187 25.41 0.16 -24.09
C THR A 187 25.26 -1.12 -24.89
N TYR A 188 24.20 -1.20 -25.70
CA TYR A 188 23.97 -2.34 -26.59
C TYR A 188 24.84 -2.26 -27.84
N THR A 189 25.57 -3.34 -28.13
CA THR A 189 26.46 -3.45 -29.31
C THR A 189 25.83 -4.22 -30.48
N LYS A 190 24.63 -4.75 -30.29
CA LYS A 190 23.85 -5.48 -31.31
C LYS A 190 22.48 -4.85 -31.45
N SER A 191 21.96 -4.77 -32.67
CA SER A 191 20.56 -4.45 -32.90
C SER A 191 19.66 -5.65 -32.60
N GLY A 192 18.40 -5.38 -32.29
CA GLY A 192 17.42 -6.39 -31.94
C GLY A 192 16.52 -5.98 -30.79
N THR A 193 15.68 -6.90 -30.36
CA THR A 193 14.82 -6.72 -29.19
C THR A 193 15.44 -7.45 -28.01
N PHE A 194 15.63 -6.75 -26.90
CA PHE A 194 16.15 -7.31 -25.66
C PHE A 194 15.18 -7.07 -24.51
N VAL A 195 15.31 -7.87 -23.45
CA VAL A 195 14.53 -7.72 -22.22
C VAL A 195 15.53 -7.56 -21.09
N ILE A 196 15.51 -6.38 -20.47
CA ILE A 196 16.26 -6.09 -19.25
C ILE A 196 15.51 -6.72 -18.10
N ARG A 197 16.15 -7.61 -17.36
CA ARG A 197 15.59 -8.27 -16.19
C ARG A 197 16.35 -7.85 -14.94
N VAL A 198 15.64 -7.23 -14.01
CA VAL A 198 16.16 -6.84 -12.70
C VAL A 198 15.55 -7.74 -11.64
N ARG A 199 16.40 -8.53 -10.98
CA ARG A 199 16.02 -9.39 -9.86
C ARG A 199 16.52 -8.79 -8.55
N SER A 200 15.66 -8.71 -7.55
CA SER A 200 16.03 -8.25 -6.20
C SER A 200 16.19 -9.44 -5.25
N TYR A 201 17.18 -9.38 -4.38
CA TYR A 201 17.48 -10.44 -3.42
C TYR A 201 17.61 -9.89 -2.01
N ASN A 202 17.17 -10.65 -1.01
CA ASN A 202 17.37 -10.32 0.40
C ASN A 202 18.79 -10.70 0.87
N THR A 203 19.09 -10.47 2.16
CA THR A 203 20.40 -10.78 2.77
C THR A 203 20.74 -12.27 2.81
N ASN A 204 19.74 -13.14 2.61
CA ASN A 204 19.90 -14.60 2.58
C ASN A 204 19.99 -15.13 1.15
N ASP A 205 20.26 -14.26 0.17
CA ASP A 205 20.32 -14.58 -1.26
C ASP A 205 19.03 -15.21 -1.82
N VAL A 206 17.88 -14.94 -1.20
CA VAL A 206 16.56 -15.34 -1.70
C VAL A 206 16.03 -14.26 -2.63
N GLN A 207 15.63 -14.63 -3.85
CA GLN A 207 14.98 -13.72 -4.79
C GLN A 207 13.61 -13.31 -4.24
N ILE A 208 13.37 -12.00 -4.12
CA ILE A 208 12.11 -11.44 -3.59
C ILE A 208 11.29 -10.71 -4.65
N SER A 209 11.87 -10.37 -5.80
CA SER A 209 11.16 -9.77 -6.92
C SER A 209 11.93 -9.89 -8.23
N GLU A 210 11.20 -9.75 -9.34
CA GLU A 210 11.69 -9.68 -10.70
C GLU A 210 10.88 -8.65 -11.50
N LYS A 211 11.58 -7.82 -12.28
CA LYS A 211 10.95 -6.88 -13.21
C LYS A 211 11.65 -6.91 -14.55
N ASP A 212 10.84 -6.88 -15.60
CA ASP A 212 11.29 -6.89 -16.98
C ASP A 212 11.00 -5.53 -17.65
N HIS A 213 11.94 -5.03 -18.44
CA HIS A 213 11.80 -3.85 -19.28
C HIS A 213 12.26 -4.17 -20.70
N LYS A 214 11.35 -4.07 -21.67
CA LYS A 214 11.62 -4.45 -23.08
C LYS A 214 12.18 -3.26 -23.84
N VAL A 215 13.26 -3.49 -24.59
CA VAL A 215 13.92 -2.46 -25.41
C VAL A 215 14.07 -2.91 -26.86
N LEU A 216 13.98 -1.96 -27.79
CA LEU A 216 14.24 -2.13 -29.22
C LEU A 216 15.49 -1.34 -29.62
N ILE A 217 16.50 -2.04 -30.10
CA ILE A 217 17.78 -1.47 -30.49
C ILE A 217 17.89 -1.44 -32.00
N ASN A 218 17.96 -0.23 -32.55
CA ASN A 218 18.08 0.02 -33.98
C ASN A 218 19.56 0.14 -34.38
N PRO A 219 19.98 -0.35 -35.56
CA PRO A 219 21.37 -0.28 -35.99
C PRO A 219 21.86 1.15 -36.28
N CYS A 220 20.93 2.08 -36.56
CA CYS A 220 21.14 3.52 -36.76
C CYS A 220 22.29 3.95 -37.70
N VAL A 221 22.69 3.05 -38.60
CA VAL A 221 23.43 3.42 -39.81
C VAL A 221 22.44 4.13 -40.74
N LEU A 222 22.63 5.44 -40.94
CA LEU A 222 21.98 6.12 -42.05
C LEU A 222 22.54 5.51 -43.34
N PRO A 223 21.71 4.98 -44.26
CA PRO A 223 22.20 4.55 -45.56
C PRO A 223 22.81 5.76 -46.27
N VAL A 224 24.13 5.75 -46.49
CA VAL A 224 24.77 6.70 -47.40
C VAL A 224 24.29 6.41 -48.81
N ASN A 225 23.89 7.45 -49.56
CA ASN A 225 23.57 7.30 -50.97
C ASN A 225 24.84 6.89 -51.72
N PRO A 226 24.90 5.69 -52.34
CA PRO A 226 26.09 5.23 -53.04
C PRO A 226 26.40 6.05 -54.31
N ASN A 227 25.52 6.96 -54.74
CA ASN A 227 25.70 7.79 -55.93
C ASN A 227 26.28 9.19 -55.66
N VAL A 228 26.83 9.47 -54.47
CA VAL A 228 27.53 10.74 -54.22
C VAL A 228 28.91 10.69 -54.91
N HIS A 229 28.95 11.11 -56.17
CA HIS A 229 30.18 11.32 -56.92
C HIS A 229 30.48 12.82 -57.00
N PHE A 230 31.65 13.23 -56.52
CA PHE A 230 32.17 14.58 -56.77
C PHE A 230 32.70 14.63 -58.20
N TYR A 231 31.97 15.27 -59.12
CA TYR A 231 32.52 15.66 -60.40
C TYR A 231 33.39 16.90 -60.19
N ASN A 232 34.72 16.73 -60.14
CA ASN A 232 35.64 17.84 -60.36
C ASN A 232 35.54 18.24 -61.84
N GLN A 233 34.88 19.37 -62.10
CA GLN A 233 35.00 20.06 -63.38
C GLN A 233 36.15 21.06 -63.26
N TYR A 234 37.25 20.77 -63.96
CA TYR A 234 38.26 21.76 -64.33
C TYR A 234 37.83 22.46 -65.62
#